data_AF-E6QNL5-F1
#
_entry.id   AF-E6QNL5-F1
#
_cell.length_a   1.000
_cell.length_b   1.000
_cell.length_c   1.000
_cell.angle_alpha   90.00
_cell.angle_beta   90.00
_cell.angle_gamma   90.00
#
_symmetry.space_group_name_H-M   'P 1'
#
loop_
_entity.id
_entity.type
_entity.pdbx_description
1 polymer ?
#
loop_
_entity_poly.entity_id
_entity_poly.type
_entity_poly.pdbx_seq_one_letter_code
_entity_poly.pdbx_strand_id
1 'polypeptide(L)'
;MDGEVVGGDAVTIGQYAEDELTDQLTIRWQVLAEDIGKRDGSWFDVEMDKLDRWADDRRVSLKAELDDLEQKIKEKRRLARQAANIPDKLERQRELRKLESQRDDAWRTYDQASRDVERKKDDLLDDMGNRMKQRTEQERLFVVRWRLDRSLLKKASIL
;
A
#
# COMPACT_ATOMS: atom_id res chain seq x y z
N MET A 1 19.95 -10.64 -51.67
CA MET A 1 20.12 -12.09 -51.89
C MET A 1 18.76 -12.72 -51.70
N ASP A 2 18.23 -13.18 -52.81
CA ASP A 2 16.85 -13.54 -53.04
C ASP A 2 16.49 -14.85 -52.34
N GLY A 3 15.34 -14.84 -51.68
CA GLY A 3 14.66 -16.01 -51.15
C GLY A 3 13.20 -15.94 -51.56
N GLU A 4 12.96 -16.35 -52.81
CA GLU A 4 11.66 -16.44 -53.47
C GLU A 4 10.71 -17.34 -52.65
N VAL A 5 9.67 -16.76 -52.07
CA VAL A 5 8.58 -17.52 -51.46
C VAL A 5 7.55 -17.82 -52.54
N VAL A 6 7.67 -19.02 -53.11
CA VAL A 6 6.77 -19.61 -54.11
C VAL A 6 5.33 -19.63 -53.59
N GLY A 7 4.41 -19.33 -54.51
CA GLY A 7 2.99 -19.08 -54.30
C GLY A 7 2.24 -20.14 -53.49
N GLY A 8 1.49 -19.63 -52.52
CA GLY A 8 0.31 -20.25 -51.97
C GLY A 8 -0.57 -19.12 -51.45
N ASP A 9 -1.68 -18.86 -52.14
CA ASP A 9 -2.61 -17.73 -51.91
C ASP A 9 -2.61 -17.21 -50.46
N ALA A 10 -1.85 -16.14 -50.23
CA ALA A 10 -1.89 -15.41 -48.98
C ALA A 10 -3.20 -14.63 -48.99
N VAL A 11 -4.24 -15.21 -48.39
CA VAL A 11 -5.48 -14.47 -48.13
C VAL A 11 -5.14 -13.38 -47.12
N THR A 12 -5.20 -12.12 -47.55
CA THR A 12 -5.14 -10.98 -46.65
C THR A 12 -6.31 -11.09 -45.69
N ILE A 13 -6.03 -11.20 -44.38
CA ILE A 13 -7.06 -11.08 -43.34
C ILE A 13 -7.69 -9.71 -43.56
N GLY A 14 -8.99 -9.65 -43.81
CA GLY A 14 -9.67 -8.38 -44.02
C GLY A 14 -9.54 -7.50 -42.77
N GLN A 15 -9.36 -6.19 -42.95
CA GLN A 15 -9.22 -5.19 -41.88
C GLN A 15 -10.18 -5.43 -40.71
N TYR A 16 -11.43 -5.79 -41.01
CA TYR A 16 -12.47 -6.14 -40.02
C TYR A 16 -12.06 -7.22 -39.00
N ALA A 17 -11.36 -8.28 -39.43
CA ALA A 17 -10.94 -9.34 -38.53
C ALA A 17 -9.71 -8.96 -37.70
N GLU A 18 -8.86 -8.05 -38.19
CA GLU A 18 -7.77 -7.47 -37.39
C GLU A 18 -8.32 -6.52 -36.31
N ASP A 19 -9.31 -5.71 -36.68
CA ASP A 19 -9.99 -4.79 -35.76
C ASP A 19 -10.72 -5.58 -34.66
N GLU A 20 -11.51 -6.61 -35.01
CA GLU A 20 -12.20 -7.46 -34.02
C GLU A 20 -11.23 -8.18 -33.07
N LEU A 21 -10.10 -8.70 -33.58
CA LEU A 21 -9.10 -9.33 -32.71
C LEU A 21 -8.44 -8.32 -31.76
N THR A 22 -8.21 -7.09 -32.23
CA THR A 22 -7.67 -6.01 -31.43
C THR A 22 -8.65 -5.58 -30.34
N ASP A 23 -9.93 -5.50 -30.67
CA ASP A 23 -11.00 -5.20 -29.73
C ASP A 23 -11.13 -6.29 -28.66
N GLN A 24 -11.12 -7.56 -29.05
CA GLN A 24 -11.15 -8.70 -28.11
C GLN A 24 -9.94 -8.70 -27.18
N LEU A 25 -8.73 -8.42 -27.70
CA LEU A 25 -7.53 -8.29 -26.87
C LEU A 25 -7.68 -7.14 -25.88
N THR A 26 -8.20 -5.99 -26.32
CA THR A 26 -8.40 -4.81 -25.48
C THR A 26 -9.39 -5.10 -24.34
N ILE A 27 -10.51 -5.76 -24.63
CA ILE A 27 -11.50 -6.17 -23.62
C ILE A 27 -10.86 -7.12 -22.60
N ARG A 28 -10.08 -8.11 -23.05
CA ARG A 28 -9.41 -9.07 -22.16
C ARG A 28 -8.37 -8.40 -21.27
N TRP A 29 -7.61 -7.47 -21.82
CA TRP A 29 -6.66 -6.65 -21.07
C TRP A 29 -7.36 -5.82 -19.99
N GLN A 30 -8.48 -5.18 -20.32
CA GLN A 30 -9.24 -4.38 -19.37
C GLN A 30 -9.78 -5.23 -18.20
N VAL A 31 -10.33 -6.41 -18.49
CA VAL A 31 -10.82 -7.33 -17.46
C VAL A 31 -9.69 -7.78 -16.53
N LEU A 32 -8.51 -8.08 -17.07
CA LEU A 32 -7.34 -8.47 -16.28
C LEU A 32 -6.85 -7.31 -15.40
N ALA A 33 -6.77 -6.11 -15.95
CA ALA A 33 -6.37 -4.91 -15.21
C ALA A 33 -7.35 -4.61 -14.06
N GLU A 34 -8.65 -4.76 -14.28
CA GLU A 34 -9.67 -4.59 -13.23
C GLU A 34 -9.54 -5.63 -12.10
N ASP A 35 -9.31 -6.91 -12.43
CA ASP A 35 -9.11 -7.96 -11.41
C ASP A 35 -7.84 -7.73 -10.57
N ILE A 36 -6.75 -7.31 -11.22
CA ILE A 36 -5.51 -6.91 -10.55
C ILE A 36 -5.77 -5.72 -9.61
N GLY A 37 -6.44 -4.67 -10.11
CA GLY A 37 -6.75 -3.48 -9.33
C GLY A 37 -7.61 -3.78 -8.11
N LYS A 38 -8.59 -4.68 -8.21
CA LYS A 38 -9.43 -5.12 -7.08
C LYS A 38 -8.62 -5.84 -6.01
N ARG A 39 -7.74 -6.77 -6.41
CA ARG A 39 -6.88 -7.51 -5.47
C ARG A 39 -5.93 -6.59 -4.75
N ASP A 40 -5.32 -5.66 -5.48
CA ASP A 40 -4.39 -4.73 -4.91
C ASP A 40 -5.12 -3.76 -3.96
N GLY A 41 -6.30 -3.26 -4.33
CA GLY A 41 -7.14 -2.45 -3.44
C GLY A 41 -7.50 -3.19 -2.15
N SER A 42 -7.96 -4.44 -2.24
CA SER A 42 -8.26 -5.24 -1.05
C SER A 42 -7.04 -5.49 -0.17
N TRP A 43 -5.87 -5.68 -0.76
CA TRP A 43 -4.63 -5.84 0.00
C TRP A 43 -4.24 -4.53 0.70
N PHE A 44 -4.33 -3.41 -0.01
CA PHE A 44 -4.03 -2.09 0.53
C PHE A 44 -4.93 -1.74 1.73
N ASP A 45 -6.24 -1.99 1.61
CA ASP A 45 -7.20 -1.77 2.70
C ASP A 45 -6.82 -2.57 3.96
N VAL A 46 -6.39 -3.83 3.79
CA VAL A 46 -5.95 -4.69 4.90
C VAL A 46 -4.66 -4.17 5.55
N GLU A 47 -3.69 -3.71 4.76
CA GLU A 47 -2.44 -3.16 5.30
C GLU A 47 -2.66 -1.81 5.99
N MET A 48 -3.53 -0.96 5.44
CA MET A 48 -3.93 0.30 6.07
C MET A 48 -4.62 0.05 7.42
N ASP A 49 -5.58 -0.88 7.46
CA ASP A 49 -6.30 -1.23 8.69
C ASP A 49 -5.37 -1.81 9.77
N LYS A 50 -4.36 -2.60 9.39
CA LYS A 50 -3.31 -3.04 10.33
C LYS A 50 -2.49 -1.88 10.86
N LEU A 51 -2.09 -0.96 9.98
CA LEU A 51 -1.28 0.21 10.36
C LEU A 51 -2.06 1.14 11.30
N ASP A 52 -3.35 1.34 11.04
CA ASP A 52 -4.24 2.12 11.91
C ASP A 52 -4.42 1.49 13.28
N ARG A 53 -4.68 0.17 13.35
CA ARG A 53 -4.75 -0.53 14.66
C ARG A 53 -3.45 -0.43 15.44
N TRP A 54 -2.32 -0.66 14.77
CA TRP A 54 -1.02 -0.53 15.41
C TRP A 54 -0.76 0.89 15.92
N ALA A 55 -1.14 1.90 15.13
CA ALA A 55 -1.04 3.30 15.52
C ALA A 55 -1.90 3.63 16.75
N ASP A 56 -3.15 3.13 16.78
CA ASP A 56 -4.05 3.32 17.90
C ASP A 56 -3.56 2.65 19.18
N ASP A 57 -3.11 1.39 19.10
CA ASP A 57 -2.54 0.68 20.26
C ASP A 57 -1.32 1.44 20.81
N ARG A 58 -0.44 1.91 19.92
CA ARG A 58 0.74 2.68 20.31
C ARG A 58 0.37 4.01 20.96
N ARG A 59 -0.62 4.72 20.39
CA ARG A 59 -1.13 5.99 20.90
C ARG A 59 -1.76 5.83 22.28
N VAL A 60 -2.59 4.81 22.48
CA VAL A 60 -3.23 4.51 23.77
C VAL A 60 -2.16 4.23 24.83
N SER A 61 -1.17 3.41 24.51
CA SER A 61 -0.07 3.08 25.43
C SER A 61 0.73 4.32 25.85
N LEU A 62 1.15 5.16 24.88
CA LEU A 62 1.94 6.38 25.18
C LEU A 62 1.11 7.44 25.91
N LYS A 63 -0.17 7.56 25.59
CA LYS A 63 -1.07 8.47 26.31
C LYS A 63 -1.26 8.04 27.76
N ALA A 64 -1.43 6.75 28.02
CA ALA A 64 -1.53 6.23 29.39
C ALA A 64 -0.26 6.52 30.21
N GLU A 65 0.93 6.41 29.60
CA GLU A 65 2.19 6.77 30.25
C GLU A 65 2.26 8.28 30.59
N LEU A 66 1.85 9.14 29.65
CA LEU A 66 1.75 10.59 29.91
C LEU A 66 0.78 10.91 31.04
N ASP A 67 -0.41 10.31 31.03
CA ASP A 67 -1.44 10.53 32.05
C ASP A 67 -0.97 10.08 33.45
N ASP A 68 -0.25 8.94 33.54
CA ASP A 68 0.36 8.47 34.78
C ASP A 68 1.46 9.42 35.29
N LEU A 69 2.33 9.92 34.41
CA LEU A 69 3.34 10.91 34.77
C LEU A 69 2.69 12.22 35.27
N GLU A 70 1.62 12.69 34.64
CA GLU A 70 0.88 13.87 35.08
C GLU A 70 0.25 13.67 36.47
N GLN A 71 -0.34 12.50 36.73
CA GLN A 71 -0.88 12.17 38.05
C GLN A 71 0.22 12.15 39.12
N LYS A 72 1.37 11.52 38.83
CA LYS A 72 2.54 11.50 39.73
C LYS A 72 3.07 12.90 40.01
N ILE A 73 3.17 13.76 38.98
CA ILE A 73 3.56 15.17 39.13
C ILE A 73 2.58 15.91 40.04
N LYS A 74 1.28 15.75 39.83
CA LYS A 74 0.24 16.39 40.66
C LYS A 74 0.35 15.98 42.13
N GLU A 75 0.54 14.70 42.39
CA GLU A 75 0.68 14.17 43.74
C GLU A 75 1.99 14.66 44.40
N LYS A 76 3.12 14.59 43.70
CA LYS A 76 4.40 15.10 44.23
C LYS A 76 4.36 16.60 44.48
N ARG A 77 3.67 17.40 43.65
CA ARG A 77 3.42 18.84 43.90
C ARG A 77 2.57 19.07 45.15
N ARG A 78 1.60 18.20 45.44
CA ARG A 78 0.82 18.27 46.68
C ARG A 78 1.70 17.99 47.89
N LEU A 79 2.48 16.90 47.84
CA LEU A 79 3.39 16.52 48.92
C LEU A 79 4.50 17.54 49.16
N ALA A 80 5.06 18.15 48.11
CA ALA A 80 6.06 19.20 48.22
C ALA A 80 5.54 20.45 48.95
N ARG A 81 4.25 20.77 48.80
CA ARG A 81 3.59 21.87 49.53
C ARG A 81 3.37 21.54 51.01
N GLN A 82 3.27 20.25 51.35
CA GLN A 82 3.03 19.77 52.72
C GLN A 82 4.33 19.47 53.50
N ALA A 83 5.51 19.67 52.89
CA ALA A 83 6.79 19.38 53.52
C ALA A 83 7.04 20.31 54.73
N ALA A 84 7.45 19.71 55.86
CA ALA A 84 7.60 20.42 57.13
C ALA A 84 8.94 21.15 57.30
N ASN A 85 9.99 20.76 56.55
CA ASN A 85 11.33 21.34 56.66
C ASN A 85 11.97 21.57 55.27
N ILE A 86 13.03 22.38 55.26
CA ILE A 86 13.74 22.78 54.03
C ILE A 86 14.40 21.58 53.32
N PRO A 87 15.11 20.66 54.01
CA PRO A 87 15.67 19.46 53.37
C PRO A 87 14.61 18.63 52.62
N ASP A 88 13.48 18.34 53.26
CA ASP A 88 12.38 17.58 52.66
C ASP A 88 11.76 18.31 51.46
N LYS A 89 11.66 19.64 51.54
CA LYS A 89 11.16 20.46 50.44
C LYS A 89 12.11 20.43 49.23
N LEU A 90 13.42 20.46 49.46
CA LEU A 90 14.43 20.39 48.41
C LEU A 90 14.42 19.02 47.71
N GLU A 91 14.33 17.94 48.48
CA GLU A 91 14.30 16.59 47.92
C GLU A 91 13.03 16.37 47.06
N ARG A 92 11.87 16.79 47.57
CA ARG A 92 10.61 16.73 46.80
C ARG A 92 10.64 17.59 45.54
N GLN A 93 11.34 18.72 45.55
CA GLN A 93 11.55 19.55 44.35
C GLN A 93 12.46 18.86 43.32
N ARG A 94 13.48 18.13 43.75
CA ARG A 94 14.33 17.32 42.86
C ARG A 94 13.55 16.19 42.20
N GLU A 95 12.77 15.45 42.99
CA GLU A 95 11.89 14.40 42.48
C GLU A 95 10.87 14.96 41.47
N LEU A 96 10.30 16.12 41.76
CA LEU A 96 9.36 16.79 40.86
C LEU A 96 10.02 17.14 39.51
N ARG A 97 11.21 17.74 39.53
CA ARG A 97 11.95 18.06 38.29
C ARG A 97 12.27 16.81 37.48
N LYS A 98 12.59 15.69 38.13
CA LYS A 98 12.83 14.42 37.45
C LYS A 98 11.57 13.93 36.72
N LEU A 99 10.41 13.97 37.37
CA LEU A 99 9.15 13.58 36.76
C LEU A 99 8.75 14.53 35.61
N GLU A 100 8.99 15.83 35.75
CA GLU A 100 8.75 16.80 34.69
C GLU A 100 9.61 16.53 33.46
N SER A 101 10.91 16.21 33.64
CA SER A 101 11.79 15.80 32.56
C SER A 101 11.30 14.52 31.87
N GLN A 102 10.87 13.52 32.65
CA GLN A 102 10.34 12.27 32.10
C GLN A 102 9.07 12.50 31.27
N ARG A 103 8.17 13.38 31.71
CA ARG A 103 6.98 13.76 30.95
C ARG A 103 7.35 14.45 29.64
N ASP A 104 8.33 15.33 29.66
CA ASP A 104 8.78 16.04 28.45
C ASP A 104 9.37 15.04 27.41
N ASP A 105 10.13 14.05 27.87
CA ASP A 105 10.65 12.97 27.01
C ASP A 105 9.54 12.04 26.48
N ALA A 106 8.56 11.70 27.32
CA ALA A 106 7.38 10.93 26.91
C ALA A 106 6.57 11.70 25.84
N TRP A 107 6.44 13.02 25.99
CA TRP A 107 5.75 13.87 25.00
C TRP A 107 6.48 13.88 23.65
N ARG A 108 7.80 14.01 23.65
CA ARG A 108 8.61 13.89 22.42
C ARG A 108 8.44 12.52 21.76
N THR A 109 8.39 11.47 22.56
CA THR A 109 8.17 10.09 22.07
C THR A 109 6.79 9.94 21.44
N TYR A 110 5.76 10.54 22.05
CA TYR A 110 4.40 10.58 21.50
C TYR A 110 4.31 11.34 20.17
N ASP A 111 4.92 12.53 20.09
CA ASP A 111 4.97 13.32 18.86
C ASP A 111 5.71 12.56 17.75
N GLN A 112 6.87 11.99 18.07
CA GLN A 112 7.65 11.20 17.12
C GLN A 112 6.88 9.98 16.63
N ALA A 113 6.23 9.22 17.52
CA ALA A 113 5.42 8.07 17.13
C ALA A 113 4.28 8.46 16.19
N SER A 114 3.65 9.61 16.40
CA SER A 114 2.60 10.13 15.52
C SER A 114 3.13 10.42 14.12
N ARG A 115 4.32 11.04 14.02
CA ARG A 115 4.99 11.28 12.73
C ARG A 115 5.44 10.00 12.06
N ASP A 116 5.83 8.98 12.83
CA ASP A 116 6.27 7.69 12.29
C ASP A 116 5.11 6.94 11.65
N VAL A 117 3.91 7.03 12.24
CA VAL A 117 2.68 6.49 11.65
C VAL A 117 2.39 7.15 10.30
N GLU A 118 2.47 8.48 10.24
CA GLU A 118 2.21 9.22 9.00
C GLU A 118 3.20 8.83 7.90
N ARG A 119 4.51 8.80 8.22
CA ARG A 119 5.52 8.37 7.24
C ARG A 119 5.27 6.95 6.73
N LYS A 120 4.86 6.03 7.59
CA LYS A 120 4.52 4.66 7.16
C LYS A 120 3.29 4.60 6.24
N LYS A 121 2.31 5.51 6.42
CA LYS A 121 1.15 5.62 5.53
C LYS A 121 1.58 6.11 4.15
N ASP A 122 2.42 7.14 4.12
CA ASP A 122 2.98 7.68 2.88
C ASP A 122 3.84 6.62 2.16
N ASP A 123 4.71 5.92 2.88
CA ASP A 123 5.53 4.84 2.32
C ASP A 123 4.67 3.73 1.70
N LEU A 124 3.55 3.35 2.36
CA LEU A 124 2.63 2.34 1.85
C LEU A 124 1.90 2.81 0.57
N LEU A 125 1.54 4.09 0.48
CA LEU A 125 0.96 4.69 -0.72
C LEU A 125 1.94 4.70 -1.89
N ASP A 126 3.19 5.09 -1.63
CA ASP A 126 4.25 5.12 -2.65
C ASP A 126 4.58 3.71 -3.16
N ASP A 127 4.71 2.74 -2.26
CA ASP A 127 4.94 1.33 -2.61
C ASP A 127 3.81 0.78 -3.48
N MET A 128 2.56 1.11 -3.15
CA MET A 128 1.39 0.73 -3.92
C MET A 128 1.40 1.36 -5.32
N GLY A 129 1.69 2.66 -5.39
CA GLY A 129 1.81 3.38 -6.66
C GLY A 129 2.91 2.80 -7.56
N ASN A 130 4.04 2.40 -6.98
CA ASN A 130 5.14 1.77 -7.71
C ASN A 130 4.79 0.36 -8.19
N ARG A 131 4.12 -0.43 -7.35
CA ARG A 131 3.67 -1.79 -7.72
C ARG A 131 2.67 -1.76 -8.89
N MET A 132 1.71 -0.83 -8.87
CA MET A 132 0.75 -0.67 -9.96
C MET A 132 1.43 -0.34 -11.29
N LYS A 133 2.47 0.51 -11.26
CA LYS A 133 3.28 0.83 -12.46
C LYS A 133 4.00 -0.42 -12.99
N GLN A 134 4.67 -1.19 -12.12
CA GLN A 134 5.43 -2.39 -12.53
C GLN A 134 4.57 -3.53 -13.07
N ARG A 135 3.34 -3.69 -12.58
CA ARG A 135 2.45 -4.77 -13.05
C ARG A 135 1.86 -4.54 -14.43
N THR A 136 1.91 -3.32 -14.95
CA THR A 136 1.21 -2.94 -16.17
C THR A 136 2.20 -2.75 -17.32
N GLU A 137 2.64 -3.86 -17.91
CA GLU A 137 3.45 -3.86 -19.12
C GLU A 137 2.88 -4.87 -20.13
N GLN A 138 2.82 -4.48 -21.40
CA GLN A 138 2.36 -5.33 -22.50
C GLN A 138 3.50 -5.50 -23.51
N GLU A 139 4.00 -6.73 -23.64
CA GLU A 139 5.01 -7.08 -24.63
C GLU A 139 4.46 -8.10 -25.64
N ARG A 140 4.71 -7.87 -26.92
CA ARG A 140 4.36 -8.82 -27.99
C ARG A 140 5.45 -9.89 -28.08
N LEU A 141 5.18 -11.06 -27.50
CA LEU A 141 6.16 -12.16 -27.44
C LEU A 141 6.30 -12.96 -28.74
N PHE A 142 5.20 -13.19 -29.46
CA PHE A 142 5.22 -13.94 -30.73
C PHE A 142 4.02 -13.56 -31.62
N VAL A 143 4.11 -13.98 -32.89
CA VAL A 143 3.02 -13.88 -33.87
C VAL A 143 2.68 -15.29 -34.33
N VAL A 144 1.41 -15.67 -34.25
CA VAL A 144 0.94 -16.96 -34.75
C VAL A 144 0.56 -16.80 -36.21
N ARG A 145 1.33 -17.43 -37.11
CA ARG A 145 0.91 -17.61 -38.49
C ARG A 145 0.02 -18.84 -38.58
N TRP A 146 -1.20 -18.65 -39.06
CA TRP A 146 -2.16 -19.72 -39.27
C TRP A 146 -2.55 -19.77 -40.75
N ARG A 147 -2.94 -20.95 -41.21
CA ARG A 147 -3.47 -21.19 -42.56
C ARG A 147 -4.80 -21.89 -42.40
N LEU A 148 -5.86 -21.32 -42.96
CA LEU A 148 -7.14 -22.01 -43.06
C LEU A 148 -7.06 -23.02 -44.21
N ASP A 149 -7.16 -24.31 -43.88
CA ASP A 149 -7.27 -25.34 -44.90
C ASP A 149 -8.69 -25.32 -45.50
N ARG A 150 -8.75 -25.09 -46.82
CA ARG A 150 -9.97 -25.02 -47.61
C ARG A 150 -10.73 -26.36 -47.63
N SER A 151 -10.09 -27.47 -47.25
CA SER A 151 -10.71 -28.80 -47.14
C SER A 151 -11.85 -28.87 -46.09
N LEU A 152 -11.87 -27.95 -45.11
CA LEU A 152 -12.87 -27.90 -44.05
C LEU A 152 -14.15 -27.12 -44.42
N LEU A 153 -14.08 -26.20 -45.39
CA LEU A 153 -15.24 -25.44 -45.86
C LEU A 153 -16.20 -26.27 -46.72
N LYS A 154 -15.72 -27.34 -47.37
CA LYS A 154 -16.56 -28.22 -48.19
C LYS A 154 -17.51 -29.10 -47.38
N LYS A 155 -17.29 -29.29 -46.08
CA LYS A 155 -18.21 -30.04 -45.20
C LYS A 155 -19.42 -29.21 -44.73
N ALA A 156 -19.39 -27.89 -44.89
CA ALA A 156 -20.47 -26.99 -44.48
C ALA A 156 -21.49 -26.67 -45.60
N SER A 157 -21.26 -27.10 -46.85
CA SER A 157 -22.21 -26.95 -47.96
C SER A 157 -22.98 -28.24 -48.28
N ILE A 158 -23.08 -29.17 -47.33
CA ILE A 158 -24.01 -30.29 -47.41
C ILE A 158 -24.98 -30.17 -46.24
N LEU A 159 -25.84 -29.17 -46.31
CA LEU A 159 -27.18 -29.10 -45.72
C LEU A 159 -27.93 -27.93 -46.37
#